data_AF-A0A542AQJ4-F1
#
_entry.id   AF-A0A542AQJ4-F1
#
_cell.length_a   1.000
_cell.length_b   1.000
_cell.length_c   1.000
_cell.angle_alpha   90.00
_cell.angle_beta   90.00
_cell.angle_gamma   90.00
#
_symmetry.space_group_name_H-M   'P 1'
#
loop_
_entity.id
_entity.type
_entity.pdbx_description
1 polymer ?
#
loop_
_entity_poly.entity_id
_entity_poly.type
_entity_poly.pdbx_seq_one_letter_code
_entity_poly.pdbx_strand_id
1 'polypeptide(L)'
;MKSKPYELDGKIFRYDFDHCVVEYIAKADAEMVADEAEWEQKHVRKLYNIDDDGYMVLDEVGLHKRNWINKEARDEYLSEWAFELDEELAALAAEERYTPSSTAGDYSPGNPWDAPGMSVKDFI
;
A
#
# COMPACT_ATOMS: atom_id res chain seq x y z
N MET A 1 11.86 -2.13 -21.10
CA MET A 1 10.79 -2.51 -22.05
C MET A 1 9.80 -3.29 -21.23
N LYS A 2 8.50 -2.94 -21.30
CA LYS A 2 7.49 -3.63 -20.51
C LYS A 2 6.66 -4.58 -21.38
N SER A 3 6.17 -5.67 -20.80
CA SER A 3 5.21 -6.55 -21.45
C SER A 3 3.85 -5.87 -21.56
N LYS A 4 2.93 -6.50 -22.30
CA LYS A 4 1.50 -6.18 -22.13
C LYS A 4 1.04 -6.58 -20.72
N PRO A 5 0.01 -5.92 -20.17
CA PRO A 5 -0.66 -6.38 -18.96
C PRO A 5 -1.12 -7.83 -19.09
N TYR A 6 -0.99 -8.59 -18.00
CA TYR A 6 -1.34 -9.99 -17.88
C TYR A 6 -2.26 -10.17 -16.68
N GLU A 7 -3.49 -10.59 -16.92
CA GLU A 7 -4.47 -10.80 -15.87
C GLU A 7 -4.43 -12.27 -15.40
N LEU A 8 -4.33 -12.47 -14.09
CA LEU A 8 -4.40 -13.78 -13.45
C LEU A 8 -5.00 -13.62 -12.06
N ASP A 9 -5.91 -14.53 -11.69
CA ASP A 9 -6.55 -14.56 -10.37
C ASP A 9 -7.13 -13.21 -9.90
N GLY A 10 -7.68 -12.42 -10.84
CA GLY A 10 -8.29 -11.11 -10.57
C GLY A 10 -7.28 -9.98 -10.35
N LYS A 11 -5.99 -10.24 -10.53
CA LYS A 11 -4.90 -9.25 -10.44
C LYS A 11 -4.29 -9.00 -11.81
N ILE A 12 -3.69 -7.82 -11.96
CA ILE A 12 -3.03 -7.41 -13.21
C ILE A 12 -1.53 -7.32 -12.95
N PHE A 13 -0.77 -8.05 -13.75
CA PHE A 13 0.69 -8.09 -13.69
C PHE A 13 1.30 -7.59 -14.99
N ARG A 14 2.52 -7.06 -14.92
CA ARG A 14 3.30 -6.69 -16.10
C ARG A 14 4.77 -6.93 -15.84
N TYR A 15 5.49 -7.44 -16.83
CA TYR A 15 6.91 -7.71 -16.68
C TYR A 15 7.74 -6.56 -17.22
N ASP A 16 8.70 -6.08 -16.43
CA ASP A 16 9.72 -5.16 -16.89
C ASP A 16 10.99 -5.94 -17.28
N PHE A 17 11.24 -6.02 -18.59
CA PHE A 17 12.39 -6.71 -19.14
C PHE A 17 13.73 -6.01 -18.85
N ASP A 18 13.73 -4.72 -18.54
CA ASP A 18 14.97 -3.98 -18.27
C ASP A 18 15.43 -4.22 -16.83
N HIS A 19 14.48 -4.35 -15.90
CA HIS A 19 14.75 -4.55 -14.48
C HIS A 19 14.64 -6.01 -14.02
N CYS A 20 14.12 -6.90 -14.88
CA CYS A 20 13.90 -8.32 -14.57
C CYS A 20 12.95 -8.53 -13.37
N VAL A 21 11.90 -7.73 -13.32
CA VAL A 21 10.87 -7.77 -12.27
C VAL A 21 9.48 -7.96 -12.88
N VAL A 22 8.58 -8.59 -12.13
CA VAL A 22 7.14 -8.51 -12.36
C VAL A 22 6.60 -7.39 -11.48
N GLU A 23 5.85 -6.49 -12.08
CA GLU A 23 5.07 -5.44 -11.43
C GLU A 23 3.63 -5.94 -11.20
N TYR A 24 3.14 -5.84 -9.97
CA TYR A 24 1.70 -5.84 -9.69
C TYR A 24 1.17 -4.43 -9.95
N ILE A 25 0.24 -4.29 -10.89
CA ILE A 25 -0.21 -2.99 -11.40
C ILE A 25 -1.72 -2.80 -11.22
N ALA A 26 -2.11 -1.53 -11.07
CA ALA A 26 -3.51 -1.11 -11.11
C ALA A 26 -3.69 0.00 -12.13
N LYS A 27 -4.85 0.00 -12.80
CA LYS A 27 -5.19 1.07 -13.75
C LYS A 27 -5.66 2.29 -12.97
N ALA A 28 -5.06 3.44 -13.25
CA ALA A 28 -5.50 4.69 -12.65
C ALA A 28 -6.90 5.06 -13.16
N ASP A 29 -7.75 5.53 -12.25
CA ASP A 29 -9.03 6.12 -12.62
C ASP A 29 -8.87 7.57 -13.09
N ALA A 30 -9.98 8.17 -13.54
CA ALA A 30 -9.96 9.52 -14.07
C ALA A 30 -9.62 10.59 -13.01
N GLU A 31 -9.92 10.31 -11.74
CA GLU A 31 -9.64 11.22 -10.63
C GLU A 31 -8.14 11.20 -10.31
N MET A 32 -7.55 10.01 -10.17
CA MET A 32 -6.11 9.84 -9.98
C MET A 32 -5.28 10.48 -11.10
N VAL A 33 -5.73 10.36 -12.36
CA VAL A 33 -5.06 11.00 -13.50
C VAL A 33 -5.16 12.53 -13.42
N ALA A 34 -6.31 13.07 -13.01
CA ALA A 34 -6.49 14.51 -12.84
C ALA A 34 -5.64 15.05 -11.69
N ASP A 35 -5.59 14.33 -10.56
CA ASP A 35 -4.79 14.66 -9.39
C ASP A 35 -3.30 14.67 -9.71
N GLU A 36 -2.81 13.67 -10.45
CA GLU A 36 -1.42 13.60 -10.93
C GLU A 36 -1.09 14.83 -11.79
N ALA A 37 -1.96 15.20 -12.73
CA ALA A 37 -1.76 16.35 -13.60
C ALA A 37 -1.79 17.70 -12.85
N GLU A 38 -2.59 17.84 -11.78
CA GLU A 38 -2.53 19.01 -10.92
C GLU A 38 -1.22 19.02 -10.10
N TRP A 39 -0.82 17.86 -9.58
CA TRP A 39 0.35 17.72 -8.73
C TRP A 39 1.65 18.04 -9.48
N GLU A 40 1.82 17.54 -10.71
CA GLU A 40 3.00 17.79 -11.55
C GLU A 40 3.20 19.28 -11.88
N GLN A 41 2.15 20.10 -11.85
CA GLN A 41 2.29 21.55 -12.04
C GLN A 41 2.99 22.24 -10.85
N LYS A 42 2.88 21.66 -9.66
CA LYS A 42 3.37 22.23 -8.40
C LYS A 42 4.62 21.52 -7.89
N HIS A 43 4.84 20.27 -8.28
CA HIS A 43 5.87 19.40 -7.73
C HIS A 43 6.68 18.72 -8.83
N VAL A 44 7.98 18.54 -8.56
CA VAL A 44 8.92 17.86 -9.49
C VAL A 44 8.73 16.34 -9.46
N ARG A 45 8.16 15.80 -8.38
CA ARG A 45 7.91 14.37 -8.22
C ARG A 45 6.46 14.06 -8.56
N LYS A 46 6.26 12.91 -9.17
CA LYS A 46 4.94 12.33 -9.41
C LYS A 46 4.26 11.93 -8.10
N LEU A 47 2.93 12.01 -8.08
CA LEU A 47 2.08 11.67 -6.94
C LEU A 47 1.90 10.16 -6.81
N TYR A 48 1.34 9.53 -7.84
CA TYR A 48 1.07 8.10 -7.94
C TYR A 48 2.03 7.37 -8.89
N ASN A 49 2.94 8.11 -9.55
CA ASN A 49 3.85 7.57 -10.57
C ASN A 49 3.11 6.87 -11.73
N ILE A 50 1.98 7.44 -12.15
CA ILE A 50 1.22 6.91 -13.31
C ILE A 50 2.12 6.92 -14.55
N ASP A 51 2.21 5.78 -15.20
CA ASP A 51 2.96 5.63 -16.45
C ASP A 51 2.16 6.05 -17.68
N ASP A 52 2.81 6.05 -18.84
CA ASP A 52 2.20 6.46 -20.11
C ASP A 52 1.03 5.55 -20.54
N ASP A 53 0.96 4.32 -20.02
CA ASP A 53 -0.12 3.36 -20.26
C ASP A 53 -1.30 3.56 -19.28
N GLY A 54 -1.18 4.49 -18.32
CA GLY A 54 -2.19 4.80 -17.32
C GLY A 54 -2.21 3.81 -16.14
N TYR A 55 -1.11 3.11 -15.88
CA TYR A 55 -0.98 2.20 -14.76
C TYR A 55 -0.08 2.76 -13.67
N MET A 56 -0.39 2.40 -12.43
CA MET A 56 0.49 2.56 -11.27
C MET A 56 1.02 1.20 -10.84
N VAL A 57 2.26 1.17 -10.39
CA VAL A 57 2.90 -0.02 -9.82
C VAL A 57 2.60 -0.03 -8.32
N LEU A 58 1.94 -1.08 -7.85
CA LEU A 58 1.59 -1.28 -6.45
C LEU A 58 2.69 -2.02 -5.70
N ASP A 59 3.27 -3.03 -6.34
CA ASP A 59 4.39 -3.81 -5.80
C ASP A 59 5.21 -4.43 -6.94
N GLU A 60 6.43 -4.87 -6.65
CA GLU A 60 7.31 -5.51 -7.62
C GLU A 60 8.12 -6.65 -7.01
N VAL A 61 8.33 -7.70 -7.80
CA VAL A 61 9.14 -8.85 -7.38
C VAL A 61 10.07 -9.32 -8.48
N GLY A 62 11.28 -9.72 -8.10
CA GLY A 62 12.28 -10.23 -9.02
C GLY A 62 11.85 -11.57 -9.64
N LEU A 63 11.77 -11.63 -10.97
CA LEU A 63 11.49 -12.88 -11.68
C LEU A 63 12.39 -12.95 -12.91
N HIS A 64 13.10 -14.07 -13.09
CA HIS A 64 13.97 -14.22 -14.23
C HIS A 64 13.18 -14.29 -15.55
N LYS A 65 13.67 -13.64 -16.61
CA LYS A 65 13.00 -13.55 -17.93
C LYS A 65 12.56 -14.91 -18.50
N ARG A 66 13.30 -15.98 -18.23
CA ARG A 66 12.93 -17.34 -18.66
C ARG A 66 11.62 -17.83 -18.03
N ASN A 67 11.38 -17.50 -16.77
CA ASN A 67 10.15 -17.86 -16.08
C ASN A 67 8.98 -17.07 -16.66
N TRP A 68 9.17 -15.79 -17.01
CA TRP A 68 8.15 -14.99 -17.68
C TRP A 68 7.73 -15.56 -19.06
N ILE A 69 8.70 -16.06 -19.83
CA ILE A 69 8.45 -16.63 -21.16
C ILE A 69 7.78 -18.01 -21.06
N ASN A 70 8.10 -18.79 -20.03
CA ASN A 70 7.45 -20.07 -19.77
C ASN A 70 6.09 -19.84 -19.11
N LYS A 71 5.01 -20.03 -19.85
CA LYS A 71 3.65 -19.81 -19.36
C LYS A 71 3.35 -20.57 -18.06
N GLU A 72 3.72 -21.85 -17.97
CA GLU A 72 3.39 -22.66 -16.79
C GLU A 72 4.12 -22.13 -15.55
N ALA A 73 5.43 -21.89 -15.66
CA ALA A 73 6.22 -21.34 -14.55
C ALA A 73 5.81 -19.91 -14.18
N ARG A 74 5.39 -19.11 -15.15
CA ARG A 74 4.84 -17.78 -14.91
C ARG A 74 3.53 -17.88 -14.13
N ASP A 75 2.59 -18.65 -14.64
CA ASP A 75 1.23 -18.71 -14.07
C ASP A 75 1.29 -19.31 -12.66
N GLU A 76 2.10 -20.35 -12.43
CA GLU A 76 2.35 -20.91 -11.09
C GLU A 76 2.87 -19.85 -10.12
N TYR A 77 3.94 -19.14 -10.49
CA TYR A 77 4.53 -18.10 -9.64
C TYR A 77 3.56 -16.94 -9.36
N LEU A 78 2.83 -16.48 -10.38
CA LEU A 78 1.89 -15.38 -10.23
C LEU A 78 0.67 -15.78 -9.40
N SER A 79 0.20 -17.03 -9.48
CA SER A 79 -0.90 -17.51 -8.65
C SER A 79 -0.50 -17.61 -7.18
N GLU A 80 0.72 -18.06 -6.88
CA GLU A 80 1.25 -18.04 -5.49
C GLU A 80 1.34 -16.61 -4.96
N TRP A 81 1.93 -15.69 -5.73
CA TRP A 81 2.03 -14.30 -5.32
C TRP A 81 0.66 -13.61 -5.20
N ALA A 82 -0.29 -13.94 -6.08
CA ALA A 82 -1.66 -13.44 -5.97
C ALA A 82 -2.33 -13.88 -4.67
N PHE A 83 -2.13 -15.13 -4.24
CA PHE A 83 -2.63 -15.61 -2.96
C PHE A 83 -2.05 -14.84 -1.77
N GLU A 84 -0.74 -14.61 -1.76
CA GLU A 84 -0.06 -13.82 -0.72
C GLU A 84 -0.61 -12.38 -0.66
N LEU A 85 -0.78 -11.72 -1.81
CA LEU A 85 -1.36 -10.38 -1.89
C LEU A 85 -2.80 -10.32 -1.35
N ASP A 86 -3.61 -11.37 -1.56
CA ASP A 86 -4.97 -11.44 -0.99
C ASP A 86 -4.94 -11.64 0.52
N GLU A 87 -4.01 -12.45 1.04
CA GLU A 87 -3.84 -12.64 2.48
C GLU A 87 -3.38 -11.35 3.16
N GLU A 88 -2.40 -10.63 2.58
CA GLU A 88 -1.94 -9.33 3.07
C GLU A 88 -3.06 -8.29 3.05
N LEU A 89 -3.84 -8.21 1.96
CA LEU A 89 -4.97 -7.30 1.86
C LEU A 89 -6.04 -7.62 2.93
N ALA A 90 -6.34 -8.90 3.15
CA ALA A 90 -7.27 -9.33 4.18
C ALA A 90 -6.77 -9.00 5.60
N ALA A 91 -5.47 -9.14 5.85
CA ALA A 91 -4.84 -8.79 7.11
C ALA A 91 -4.90 -7.28 7.38
N LEU A 92 -4.55 -6.44 6.39
CA LEU A 92 -4.64 -4.98 6.48
C LEU A 92 -6.10 -4.53 6.74
N ALA A 93 -7.07 -5.12 6.04
CA ALA A 93 -8.48 -4.83 6.27
C ALA A 93 -8.98 -5.28 7.66
N ALA A 94 -8.33 -6.26 8.29
CA ALA A 94 -8.62 -6.67 9.66
C ALA A 94 -7.95 -5.73 10.69
N GLU A 95 -6.74 -5.25 10.42
CA GLU A 95 -6.01 -4.29 11.26
C GLU A 95 -6.69 -2.92 11.31
N GLU A 96 -7.21 -2.41 10.19
CA GLU A 96 -7.95 -1.13 10.15
C GLU A 96 -9.18 -1.14 11.09
N ARG A 97 -9.77 -2.32 11.34
CA ARG A 97 -10.87 -2.49 12.29
C ARG A 97 -10.42 -2.45 13.75
N TYR A 98 -9.13 -2.57 14.02
CA TYR A 98 -8.53 -2.47 15.34
C TYR A 98 -7.86 -1.11 15.52
N THR A 99 -8.65 -0.09 15.84
CA THR A 99 -8.12 1.15 16.42
C THR A 99 -8.18 1.04 17.95
N PRO A 100 -7.07 0.77 18.66
CA PRO A 100 -7.03 0.99 20.09
C PRO A 100 -7.17 2.50 20.30
N SER A 101 -8.40 2.93 20.62
CA SER A 101 -8.67 4.33 20.92
C SER A 101 -7.84 4.78 22.11
N SER A 102 -6.87 5.67 21.87
CA SER A 102 -6.12 6.39 22.90
C SER A 102 -7.00 7.34 23.75
N THR A 103 -8.33 7.36 23.53
CA THR A 103 -9.29 8.11 24.35
C THR A 103 -10.11 7.23 25.29
N ALA A 104 -9.77 5.95 25.43
CA ALA A 104 -10.28 5.13 26.53
C ALA A 104 -9.62 5.56 27.87
N GLY A 105 -10.08 6.70 28.39
CA GLY A 105 -10.24 6.93 29.83
C GLY A 105 -9.01 7.24 30.70
N ASP A 106 -7.79 7.09 30.21
CA ASP A 106 -6.60 7.16 31.10
C ASP A 106 -5.95 8.56 31.17
N TYR A 107 -6.73 9.62 31.01
CA TYR A 107 -6.29 10.97 31.40
C TYR A 107 -6.33 11.08 32.93
N SER A 108 -5.39 10.41 33.59
CA SER A 108 -5.00 10.78 34.95
C SER A 108 -4.47 12.21 34.87
N PRO A 109 -5.07 13.17 35.59
CA PRO A 109 -4.91 14.59 35.31
C PRO A 109 -3.44 15.01 35.45
N GLY A 110 -2.94 15.74 34.45
CA GLY A 110 -1.57 16.24 34.35
C GLY A 110 -1.15 17.25 35.42
N ASN A 111 -1.93 17.42 36.50
CA ASN A 111 -1.58 18.19 37.67
C ASN A 111 -1.73 17.31 38.91
N PRO A 112 -0.69 17.20 39.77
CA PRO A 112 -0.72 16.33 40.95
C PRO A 112 -1.76 16.75 42.00
N TRP A 113 -2.39 17.91 41.85
CA TRP A 113 -3.36 18.48 42.79
C TRP A 113 -4.83 18.14 42.49
N ASP A 114 -5.12 17.47 41.36
CA ASP A 114 -6.48 17.09 40.95
C ASP A 114 -6.90 15.68 41.46
N ALA A 115 -6.09 15.05 42.32
CA ALA A 115 -6.49 13.82 42.98
C ALA A 115 -7.49 14.13 44.12
N PRO A 116 -8.69 13.52 44.12
CA PRO A 116 -9.68 13.78 45.16
C PRO A 116 -9.15 13.31 46.51
N GLY A 117 -8.85 14.27 47.40
CA GLY A 117 -8.37 14.00 48.76
C GLY A 117 -7.07 14.71 49.16
N MET A 118 -6.39 15.44 48.27
CA MET A 118 -5.26 16.29 48.65
C MET A 118 -5.70 17.75 48.85
N SER A 119 -5.32 18.32 49.99
CA SER A 119 -5.61 19.71 50.38
C SER A 119 -4.32 20.52 50.39
N VAL A 120 -4.36 21.78 49.93
CA VAL A 120 -3.21 22.71 49.97
C VAL A 120 -2.61 22.87 51.39
N LYS A 121 -3.38 22.54 52.43
CA LYS A 121 -2.92 22.60 53.83
C LYS A 121 -1.86 21.56 54.21
N ASP A 122 -1.65 20.52 53.40
CA ASP A 122 -0.64 19.50 53.67
C ASP A 122 0.78 19.92 53.23
N PHE A 123 0.93 21.10 52.61
CA PHE A 123 2.20 21.57 52.03
C PHE A 123 2.58 23.02 52.41
N ILE A 124 1.99 23.59 53.47
CA ILE A 124 2.46 24.85 54.08
C ILE A 124 3.29 24.55 55.33
#